data_AF-A0A2E5B2A7-F1
#
_entry.id   AF-A0A2E5B2A7-F1
#
_cell.length_a   1.000
_cell.length_b   1.000
_cell.length_c   1.000
_cell.angle_alpha   90.00
_cell.angle_beta   90.00
_cell.angle_gamma   90.00
#
_symmetry.space_group_name_H-M   'P 1'
#
loop_
_entity.id
_entity.type
_entity.pdbx_description
1 polymer ?
#
loop_
_entity_poly.entity_id
_entity_poly.type
_entity_poly.pdbx_seq_one_letter_code
_entity_poly.pdbx_strand_id
1 'polypeptide(L)'
;MKKLAAIFAFYILFIAPVFSQEITNQASEIKVITSVESVVPSGLGRSRILSSNDERDYEQFSSEQTDDNSSRNKAKRKDIRVKNFEETKLLNFYNLGGIRFQNIVANDAVISSKLTAMLSEGWDLIFVTSAVESDAGDNDDNGIFITRYIFKRTLN
;
A
#
# COMPACT_ATOMS: atom_id res chain seq x y z
N MET A 1 49.70 33.68 20.88
CA MET A 1 49.31 32.24 20.87
C MET A 1 48.11 31.94 21.77
N LYS A 2 48.12 32.30 23.06
CA LYS A 2 47.00 32.00 24.00
C LYS A 2 45.62 32.55 23.58
N LYS A 3 45.56 33.78 23.04
CA LYS A 3 44.30 34.38 22.54
C LYS A 3 43.75 33.70 21.27
N LEU A 4 44.65 33.21 20.40
CA LEU A 4 44.26 32.51 19.18
C LEU A 4 43.72 31.10 19.50
N ALA A 5 44.34 30.43 20.47
CA ALA A 5 43.85 29.16 21.00
C ALA A 5 42.46 29.30 21.68
N ALA A 6 42.21 30.41 22.39
CA ALA A 6 40.92 30.69 23.00
C ALA A 6 39.81 30.91 21.96
N ILE A 7 40.11 31.64 20.87
CA ILE A 7 39.15 31.86 19.76
C ILE A 7 38.86 30.54 19.04
N PHE A 8 39.87 29.71 18.82
CA PHE A 8 39.69 28.39 18.19
C PHE A 8 38.85 27.46 19.08
N ALA A 9 39.08 27.46 20.40
CA ALA A 9 38.27 26.71 21.35
C ALA A 9 36.81 27.19 21.39
N PHE A 10 36.58 28.50 21.30
CA PHE A 10 35.23 29.08 21.25
C PHE A 10 34.50 28.72 19.94
N TYR A 11 35.23 28.66 18.82
CA TYR A 11 34.69 28.24 17.52
C TYR A 11 34.30 26.76 17.51
N ILE A 12 35.10 25.90 18.13
CA ILE A 12 34.78 24.46 18.29
C ILE A 12 33.52 24.27 19.16
N LEU A 13 33.36 25.05 20.23
CA LEU A 13 32.17 24.99 21.10
C LEU A 13 30.87 25.40 20.39
N PHE A 14 30.94 26.30 19.41
CA PHE A 14 29.77 26.75 18.64
C PHE A 14 29.41 25.81 17.46
N ILE A 15 30.34 24.98 16.99
CA ILE A 15 30.09 24.00 15.90
C ILE A 15 29.61 22.64 16.45
N ALA A 16 30.00 22.28 17.69
CA ALA A 16 29.64 21.01 18.32
C ALA A 16 28.12 20.70 18.38
N PRO A 17 27.19 21.66 18.63
CA PRO A 17 25.77 21.31 18.73
C PRO A 17 25.08 21.05 17.38
N VAL A 18 25.73 21.31 16.23
CA VAL A 18 25.10 21.12 14.90
C VAL A 18 25.00 19.63 14.52
N PHE A 19 25.75 18.75 15.19
CA PHE A 19 25.81 17.32 14.86
C PHE A 19 24.98 16.40 15.76
N SER A 20 24.24 16.93 16.73
CA SER A 20 23.33 16.12 17.54
C SER A 20 21.94 16.05 16.89
N GLN A 21 21.86 15.48 15.68
CA GLN A 21 20.58 15.00 15.17
C GLN A 21 20.30 13.67 15.88
N GLU A 22 19.39 13.68 16.85
CA GLU A 22 18.86 12.43 17.37
C GLU A 22 18.24 11.64 16.22
N ILE A 23 18.72 10.43 15.99
CA ILE A 23 18.02 9.45 15.17
C ILE A 23 16.81 9.01 16.00
N THR A 24 15.73 9.78 15.94
CA THR A 24 14.43 9.30 16.39
C THR A 24 14.10 8.11 15.50
N ASN A 25 13.98 6.92 16.10
CA ASN A 25 13.32 5.78 15.47
C ASN A 25 11.86 6.17 15.26
N GLN A 26 11.58 6.91 14.18
CA GLN A 26 10.26 7.42 13.89
C GLN A 26 9.41 6.23 13.44
N ALA A 27 8.47 5.83 14.30
CA ALA A 27 7.54 4.74 14.00
C ALA A 27 6.80 5.09 12.71
N SER A 28 6.54 4.08 11.88
CA SER A 28 5.87 4.27 10.59
C SER A 28 4.79 3.23 10.42
N GLU A 29 3.69 3.62 9.82
CA GLU A 29 2.62 2.71 9.41
C GLU A 29 2.63 2.52 7.91
N ILE A 30 2.18 1.34 7.48
CA ILE A 30 2.05 0.95 6.08
C ILE A 30 0.58 0.75 5.76
N LYS A 31 0.14 1.27 4.62
CA LYS A 31 -1.20 1.02 4.07
C LYS A 31 -1.09 0.50 2.66
N VAL A 32 -1.92 -0.49 2.33
CA VAL A 32 -2.05 -1.04 0.98
C VAL A 32 -3.40 -0.64 0.42
N ILE A 33 -3.39 0.01 -0.75
CA ILE A 33 -4.58 0.26 -1.56
C ILE A 33 -4.49 -0.65 -2.78
N THR A 34 -5.60 -1.29 -3.14
CA THR A 34 -5.63 -2.23 -4.26
C THR A 34 -6.66 -1.78 -5.29
N SER A 35 -6.27 -1.64 -6.56
CA SER A 35 -7.23 -1.65 -7.67
C SER A 35 -7.33 -3.06 -8.24
N VAL A 36 -8.56 -3.47 -8.54
CA VAL A 36 -8.89 -4.69 -9.29
C VAL A 36 -9.71 -4.24 -10.48
N GLU A 37 -9.24 -4.53 -11.69
CA GLU A 37 -9.88 -4.13 -12.94
C GLU A 37 -10.19 -5.37 -13.77
N SER A 38 -11.48 -5.58 -14.05
CA SER A 38 -11.92 -6.77 -14.74
C SER A 38 -11.64 -6.68 -16.24
N VAL A 39 -11.08 -7.76 -16.78
CA VAL A 39 -10.95 -7.98 -18.23
C VAL A 39 -11.95 -8.98 -18.79
N VAL A 40 -12.85 -9.50 -17.94
CA VAL A 40 -13.98 -10.37 -18.34
C VAL A 40 -14.73 -9.78 -19.56
N PRO A 41 -14.83 -10.52 -20.68
CA PRO A 41 -15.61 -10.14 -21.85
C PRO A 41 -17.07 -9.86 -21.51
N SER A 42 -17.76 -9.14 -22.38
CA SER A 42 -19.15 -8.67 -22.14
C SER A 42 -19.32 -7.65 -21.01
N GLY A 43 -18.27 -7.35 -20.23
CA GLY A 43 -18.29 -6.31 -19.22
C GLY A 43 -19.11 -6.66 -17.98
N LEU A 44 -19.29 -7.94 -17.67
CA LEU A 44 -20.00 -8.42 -16.48
C LEU A 44 -19.16 -8.36 -15.20
N GLY A 45 -17.88 -8.01 -15.32
CA GLY A 45 -16.97 -7.89 -14.19
C GLY A 45 -17.27 -6.75 -13.22
N ARG A 46 -16.51 -6.71 -12.13
CA ARG A 46 -16.64 -5.70 -11.06
C ARG A 46 -15.30 -5.06 -10.74
N SER A 47 -14.89 -4.08 -11.53
CA SER A 47 -13.68 -3.30 -11.22
C SER A 47 -13.87 -2.40 -9.99
N ARG A 48 -12.91 -2.38 -9.05
CA ARG A 48 -12.96 -1.61 -7.80
C ARG A 48 -11.57 -1.15 -7.33
N ILE A 49 -11.53 -0.02 -6.61
CA ILE A 49 -10.44 0.28 -5.67
C ILE A 49 -10.91 -0.12 -4.28
N LEU A 50 -10.04 -0.77 -3.51
CA LEU A 50 -10.29 -1.29 -2.17
C LEU A 50 -9.21 -0.79 -1.20
N SER A 51 -9.63 -0.26 -0.05
CA SER A 51 -8.74 0.07 1.06
C SER A 51 -9.41 -0.18 2.41
N SER A 52 -8.66 -0.78 3.35
CA SER A 52 -9.14 -1.02 4.72
C SER A 52 -9.00 0.24 5.58
N ASN A 53 -10.00 0.50 6.40
CA ASN A 53 -9.92 1.46 7.50
C ASN A 53 -9.73 0.76 8.86
N ASP A 54 -9.93 -0.56 8.91
CA ASP A 54 -9.71 -1.37 10.10
C ASP A 54 -8.26 -1.86 10.16
N GLU A 55 -7.70 -1.90 11.37
CA GLU A 55 -6.41 -2.54 11.67
C GLU A 55 -6.61 -4.02 12.04
N ARG A 56 -5.64 -4.86 11.64
CA ARG A 56 -5.59 -6.28 11.99
C ARG A 56 -4.18 -6.62 12.43
N ASP A 57 -4.09 -7.27 13.59
CA ASP A 57 -2.86 -7.83 14.10
C ASP A 57 -2.60 -9.19 13.43
N TYR A 58 -1.47 -9.31 12.72
CA TYR A 58 -1.08 -10.54 12.03
C TYR A 58 -0.75 -11.68 13.00
N GLU A 59 -0.34 -11.37 14.24
CA GLU A 59 0.04 -12.36 15.26
C GLU A 59 -1.14 -13.24 15.65
N GLN A 60 -2.36 -12.67 15.68
CA GLN A 60 -3.60 -13.41 15.96
C GLN A 60 -3.88 -14.53 14.93
N PHE A 61 -3.30 -14.42 13.74
CA PHE A 61 -3.50 -15.35 12.62
C PHE A 61 -2.24 -16.15 12.28
N SER A 62 -1.17 -15.98 13.05
CA SER A 62 0.12 -16.65 12.86
C SER A 62 0.34 -17.72 13.92
N SER A 63 1.23 -18.66 13.64
CA SER A 63 1.74 -19.62 14.61
C SER A 63 3.23 -19.79 14.37
N GLU A 64 4.04 -19.66 15.41
CA GLU A 64 5.45 -20.01 15.36
C GLU A 64 5.60 -21.53 15.32
N GLN A 65 6.62 -22.00 14.60
CA GLN A 65 6.97 -23.42 14.54
C GLN A 65 8.33 -23.61 15.20
N THR A 66 8.39 -24.46 16.21
CA THR A 66 9.61 -24.82 16.95
C THR A 66 9.73 -26.34 17.02
N ASP A 67 10.90 -26.84 17.44
CA ASP A 67 11.13 -28.29 17.63
C ASP A 67 10.10 -28.90 18.62
N ASP A 68 9.69 -28.12 19.63
CA ASP A 68 8.73 -28.53 20.66
C ASP A 68 7.27 -28.23 20.31
N ASN A 69 6.98 -27.43 19.26
CA ASN A 69 5.62 -27.04 18.88
C ASN A 69 5.46 -26.86 17.37
N SER A 70 4.72 -27.78 16.75
CA SER A 70 4.34 -27.77 15.34
C SER A 70 2.83 -27.51 15.12
N SER A 71 2.15 -26.99 16.14
CA SER A 71 0.72 -26.72 16.03
C SER A 71 0.45 -25.55 15.10
N ARG A 72 -0.57 -25.69 14.24
CA ARG A 72 -1.01 -24.64 13.33
C ARG A 72 -1.95 -23.67 14.03
N ASN A 73 -1.93 -22.40 13.61
CA ASN A 73 -2.95 -21.43 13.99
C ASN A 73 -4.37 -21.93 13.64
N LYS A 74 -5.31 -21.80 14.59
CA LYS A 74 -6.72 -22.26 14.49
C LYS A 74 -7.74 -21.13 14.38
N ALA A 75 -7.30 -19.88 14.24
CA ALA A 75 -8.18 -18.73 14.08
C ALA A 75 -9.11 -18.92 12.88
N LYS A 76 -10.36 -18.48 13.01
CA LYS A 76 -11.36 -18.70 11.95
C LYS A 76 -11.16 -17.65 10.87
N ARG A 77 -11.21 -18.07 9.61
CA ARG A 77 -11.12 -17.16 8.45
C ARG A 77 -12.12 -16.00 8.48
N LYS A 78 -13.29 -16.21 9.09
CA LYS A 78 -14.32 -15.17 9.23
C LYS A 78 -13.85 -14.00 10.12
N ASP A 79 -12.93 -14.25 11.04
CA ASP A 79 -12.41 -13.27 11.98
C ASP A 79 -11.32 -12.39 11.32
N ILE A 80 -10.63 -12.93 10.30
CA ILE A 80 -9.70 -12.18 9.43
C ILE A 80 -10.45 -11.16 8.56
N ARG A 81 -11.65 -11.51 8.08
CA ARG A 81 -12.42 -10.68 7.15
C ARG A 81 -12.72 -9.31 7.77
N VAL A 82 -12.43 -8.26 7.01
CA VAL A 82 -12.79 -6.88 7.34
C VAL A 82 -14.13 -6.55 6.70
N LYS A 83 -15.04 -5.96 7.45
CA LYS A 83 -16.35 -5.51 6.94
C LYS A 83 -16.38 -4.01 6.65
N ASN A 84 -15.54 -3.23 7.34
CA ASN A 84 -15.44 -1.79 7.14
C ASN A 84 -14.24 -1.50 6.22
N PHE A 85 -14.51 -1.39 4.93
CA PHE A 85 -13.53 -0.98 3.94
C PHE A 85 -14.16 0.02 2.98
N GLU A 86 -13.33 0.88 2.42
CA GLU A 86 -13.71 1.79 1.35
C GLU A 86 -13.69 1.03 0.03
N GLU A 87 -14.79 1.15 -0.72
CA GLU A 87 -14.94 0.60 -2.08
C GLU A 87 -15.25 1.74 -3.06
N THR A 88 -14.33 2.01 -3.98
CA THR A 88 -14.54 2.98 -5.07
C THR A 88 -14.79 2.23 -6.37
N LYS A 89 -15.87 2.60 -7.09
CA LYS A 89 -16.23 1.95 -8.35
C LYS A 89 -15.27 2.36 -9.47
N LEU A 90 -14.85 1.36 -10.26
CA LEU A 90 -14.17 1.53 -11.52
C LEU A 90 -14.99 0.89 -12.65
N LEU A 91 -14.64 1.23 -13.89
CA LEU A 91 -15.20 0.67 -15.10
C LEU A 91 -14.43 -0.59 -15.53
N ASN A 92 -15.10 -1.52 -16.21
CA ASN A 92 -14.45 -2.72 -16.76
C ASN A 92 -13.66 -2.36 -18.02
N PHE A 93 -12.54 -3.05 -18.26
CA PHE A 93 -11.71 -2.80 -19.45
C PHE A 93 -12.34 -3.32 -20.73
N TYR A 94 -13.20 -4.33 -20.66
CA TYR A 94 -13.79 -4.97 -21.83
C TYR A 94 -15.32 -4.90 -21.83
N ASN A 95 -15.89 -4.96 -23.03
CA ASN A 95 -17.28 -5.32 -23.28
C ASN A 95 -17.36 -6.29 -24.47
N LEU A 96 -18.55 -6.54 -25.02
CA LEU A 96 -18.75 -7.41 -26.19
C LEU A 96 -17.98 -6.97 -27.45
N GLY A 97 -17.62 -5.69 -27.55
CA GLY A 97 -16.90 -5.11 -28.69
C GLY A 97 -15.38 -4.98 -28.49
N GLY A 98 -14.85 -5.50 -27.39
CA GLY A 98 -13.42 -5.45 -27.05
C GLY A 98 -13.07 -4.38 -26.00
N ILE A 99 -11.84 -3.86 -26.10
CA ILE A 99 -11.27 -2.94 -25.10
C ILE A 99 -11.98 -1.58 -25.14
N ARG A 100 -12.27 -1.05 -23.96
CA ARG A 100 -12.88 0.25 -23.72
C ARG A 100 -11.85 1.25 -23.22
N PHE A 101 -11.06 1.84 -24.12
CA PHE A 101 -10.03 2.81 -23.75
C PHE A 101 -10.54 4.00 -22.94
N GLN A 102 -11.76 4.48 -23.22
CA GLN A 102 -12.40 5.53 -22.42
C GLN A 102 -12.62 5.11 -20.97
N ASN A 103 -12.91 3.83 -20.72
CA ASN A 103 -13.05 3.30 -19.36
C ASN A 103 -11.71 3.32 -18.63
N ILE A 104 -10.61 2.98 -19.32
CA ILE A 104 -9.24 3.05 -18.78
C ILE A 104 -8.92 4.48 -18.36
N VAL A 105 -9.10 5.45 -19.27
CA VAL A 105 -8.82 6.87 -18.98
C VAL A 105 -9.68 7.40 -17.83
N ALA A 106 -10.95 7.00 -17.75
CA ALA A 106 -11.80 7.36 -16.63
C ALA A 106 -11.34 6.72 -15.30
N ASN A 107 -10.90 5.47 -15.33
CA ASN A 107 -10.34 4.80 -14.16
C ASN A 107 -9.04 5.48 -13.71
N ASP A 108 -8.15 5.86 -14.63
CA ASP A 108 -6.91 6.57 -14.33
C ASP A 108 -7.18 7.89 -13.60
N ALA A 109 -8.22 8.63 -14.00
CA ALA A 109 -8.62 9.85 -13.31
C ALA A 109 -9.11 9.58 -11.88
N VAL A 110 -9.90 8.52 -11.67
CA VAL A 110 -10.40 8.12 -10.33
C VAL A 110 -9.27 7.63 -9.44
N ILE A 111 -8.37 6.80 -9.98
CA ILE A 111 -7.18 6.30 -9.27
C ILE A 111 -6.28 7.48 -8.89
N SER A 112 -5.97 8.37 -9.85
CA SER A 112 -5.16 9.56 -9.59
C SER A 112 -5.75 10.41 -8.47
N SER A 113 -7.07 10.65 -8.49
CA SER A 113 -7.76 11.38 -7.43
C SER A 113 -7.59 10.71 -6.06
N LYS A 114 -7.71 9.38 -5.96
CA LYS A 114 -7.49 8.65 -4.71
C LYS A 114 -6.04 8.74 -4.23
N LEU A 115 -5.07 8.53 -5.12
CA LEU A 115 -3.66 8.61 -4.75
C LEU A 115 -3.27 10.03 -4.31
N THR A 116 -3.77 11.07 -4.99
CA THR A 116 -3.58 12.47 -4.58
C THR A 116 -4.18 12.74 -3.21
N ALA A 117 -5.37 12.21 -2.89
CA ALA A 117 -5.95 12.34 -1.56
C ALA A 117 -5.04 11.72 -0.48
N MET A 118 -4.52 10.51 -0.73
CA MET A 118 -3.55 9.86 0.18
C MET A 118 -2.31 10.72 0.41
N LEU A 119 -1.72 11.28 -0.65
CA LEU A 119 -0.58 12.20 -0.53
C LEU A 119 -0.93 13.43 0.33
N SER A 120 -2.11 14.01 0.12
CA SER A 120 -2.57 15.17 0.90
C SER A 120 -2.82 14.87 2.38
N GLU A 121 -3.13 13.61 2.71
CA GLU A 121 -3.32 13.10 4.06
C GLU A 121 -1.99 12.70 4.75
N GLY A 122 -0.85 13.00 4.11
CA GLY A 122 0.49 12.76 4.64
C GLY A 122 1.02 11.35 4.40
N TRP A 123 0.43 10.59 3.47
CA TRP A 123 0.97 9.29 3.06
C TRP A 123 1.92 9.44 1.88
N ASP A 124 3.07 8.79 1.96
CA ASP A 124 4.03 8.69 0.86
C ASP A 124 3.77 7.41 0.06
N LEU A 125 3.59 7.54 -1.26
CA LEU A 125 3.55 6.38 -2.15
C LEU A 125 4.98 5.85 -2.35
N ILE A 126 5.30 4.73 -1.71
CA ILE A 126 6.67 4.19 -1.69
C ILE A 126 6.89 3.03 -2.66
N PHE A 127 5.83 2.34 -3.07
CA PHE A 127 5.94 1.22 -4.00
C PHE A 127 4.63 0.98 -4.76
N VAL A 128 4.74 0.55 -6.01
CA VAL A 128 3.60 0.14 -6.86
C VAL A 128 3.97 -1.19 -7.52
N THR A 129 3.04 -2.14 -7.49
CA THR A 129 3.19 -3.43 -8.18
C THR A 129 1.88 -3.84 -8.82
N SER A 130 1.96 -4.41 -10.03
CA SER A 130 0.82 -4.95 -10.74
C SER A 130 1.00 -6.44 -11.03
N ALA A 131 -0.13 -7.13 -11.14
CA ALA A 131 -0.22 -8.54 -11.50
C ALA A 131 -1.46 -8.75 -12.37
N VAL A 132 -1.43 -9.82 -13.16
CA VAL A 132 -2.57 -10.27 -13.97
C VAL A 132 -2.85 -11.71 -13.59
N GLU A 133 -4.13 -12.01 -13.38
CA GLU A 133 -4.62 -13.38 -13.28
C GLU A 133 -5.55 -13.62 -14.48
N SER A 134 -5.30 -14.72 -15.19
CA SER A 134 -6.12 -15.22 -16.31
C SER A 134 -6.18 -16.75 -16.16
N ASP A 135 -7.36 -17.34 -16.36
CA ASP A 135 -7.54 -18.79 -16.31
C ASP A 135 -7.14 -19.44 -17.63
N ALA A 136 -5.87 -19.79 -17.84
CA ALA A 136 -5.29 -20.16 -19.15
C ALA A 136 -5.83 -21.44 -19.87
N GLY A 137 -7.08 -21.87 -19.64
CA GLY A 137 -7.75 -22.95 -20.37
C GLY A 137 -8.32 -22.54 -21.74
N ASP A 138 -8.66 -23.52 -22.57
CA ASP A 138 -9.13 -23.33 -23.95
C ASP A 138 -10.44 -22.51 -24.10
N ASN A 139 -11.15 -22.27 -22.99
CA ASN A 139 -12.39 -21.47 -22.94
C ASN A 139 -12.26 -20.26 -21.98
N ASP A 140 -11.06 -19.68 -21.84
CA ASP A 140 -10.83 -18.57 -20.90
C ASP A 140 -11.52 -17.26 -21.33
N ASP A 141 -12.56 -16.89 -20.60
CA ASP A 141 -13.20 -15.57 -20.67
C ASP A 141 -13.05 -14.80 -19.32
N ASN A 142 -12.14 -15.20 -18.44
CA ASN A 142 -12.03 -14.61 -17.11
C ASN A 142 -10.62 -14.11 -16.82
N GLY A 143 -10.54 -12.84 -16.43
CA GLY A 143 -9.31 -12.31 -15.91
C GLY A 143 -9.49 -11.01 -15.14
N ILE A 144 -8.48 -10.73 -14.34
CA ILE A 144 -8.38 -9.48 -13.58
C ILE A 144 -6.97 -8.91 -13.68
N PHE A 145 -6.91 -7.60 -13.80
CA PHE A 145 -5.71 -6.81 -13.57
C PHE A 145 -5.74 -6.31 -12.12
N ILE A 146 -4.68 -6.57 -11.35
CA ILE A 146 -4.60 -6.12 -9.96
C ILE A 146 -3.39 -5.19 -9.83
N THR A 147 -3.58 -4.01 -9.25
CA THR A 147 -2.48 -3.12 -8.85
C THR A 147 -2.53 -2.85 -7.36
N ARG A 148 -1.40 -2.98 -6.67
CA ARG A 148 -1.23 -2.61 -5.26
C ARG A 148 -0.35 -1.38 -5.16
N TYR A 149 -0.89 -0.36 -4.52
CA TYR A 149 -0.21 0.88 -4.16
C TYR A 149 0.13 0.78 -2.67
N ILE A 150 1.42 0.79 -2.35
CA ILE A 150 1.91 0.69 -0.97
C ILE A 150 2.32 2.08 -0.51
N PHE A 151 1.63 2.54 0.52
CA PHE A 151 1.85 3.81 1.15
C PHE A 151 2.53 3.64 2.50
N LYS A 152 3.37 4.59 2.86
CA LYS A 152 3.98 4.74 4.18
C LYS A 152 3.56 6.07 4.76
N ARG A 153 3.24 6.11 6.05
CA ARG A 153 3.09 7.37 6.78
C ARG A 153 3.88 7.29 8.07
N THR A 154 4.52 8.39 8.42
CA THR A 154 5.27 8.46 9.67
C THR A 154 4.32 8.79 10.82
N LEU A 155 4.42 8.02 11.89
CA LEU A 155 3.68 8.26 13.12
C LEU A 155 4.42 9.34 13.90
N ASN A 156 3.72 10.44 14.21
CA ASN A 156 4.22 11.52 15.05
C ASN A 156 3.92 11.23 16.51
#